data_AF-A0A960MJB3-F1
#
_entry.id   AF-A0A960MJB3-F1
#
_cell.length_a   1.000
_cell.length_b   1.000
_cell.length_c   1.000
_cell.angle_alpha   90.00
_cell.angle_beta   90.00
_cell.angle_gamma   90.00
#
_symmetry.space_group_name_H-M   'P 1'
#
loop_
_entity.id
_entity.type
_entity.pdbx_description
1 polymer ?
#
loop_
_entity_poly.entity_id
_entity_poly.type
_entity_poly.pdbx_seq_one_letter_code
_entity_poly.pdbx_strand_id
1 'polypeptide(L)'
;ADAPEFRVLSPEVREVRTAIENGRRLYTVIFQRFVSDAIAFTLESEIAHAGAVSPPDIEFDGATRRERFLIVENRGADRLSLAREGLDPTVRELFPYMPATLRSAELFRARPGWKLQLSVEKLETSAGNDAVILYAELSTAFRANGEEWMKASYRVQNRSLQFLPVALPEKAELV
;
A
#
# COMPACT_ATOMS: atom_id res chain seq x y z
N ALA A 1 -8.94 -12.78 -22.84
CA ALA A 1 -8.73 -11.95 -21.64
C ALA A 1 -10.01 -11.17 -21.43
N ASP A 2 -10.65 -11.29 -20.28
CA ASP A 2 -11.86 -10.52 -20.01
C ASP A 2 -11.51 -9.04 -19.88
N ALA A 3 -12.26 -8.21 -20.60
CA ALA A 3 -12.10 -6.76 -20.52
C ALA A 3 -12.49 -6.27 -19.12
N PRO A 4 -11.70 -5.35 -18.53
CA PRO A 4 -11.85 -4.92 -17.14
C PRO A 4 -13.26 -4.42 -16.85
N GLU A 5 -13.79 -4.83 -15.71
CA GLU A 5 -15.13 -4.46 -15.26
C GLU A 5 -15.07 -3.34 -14.20
N PHE A 6 -15.96 -2.36 -14.34
CA PHE A 6 -16.08 -1.21 -13.47
C PHE A 6 -17.49 -1.14 -12.90
N ARG A 7 -17.58 -0.78 -11.63
CA ARG A 7 -18.80 -0.34 -10.98
C ARG A 7 -18.96 1.15 -11.24
N VAL A 8 -20.09 1.54 -11.82
CA VAL A 8 -20.45 2.95 -12.04
C VAL A 8 -21.25 3.44 -10.83
N LEU A 9 -20.78 4.49 -10.18
CA LEU A 9 -21.37 5.02 -8.94
C LEU A 9 -21.73 6.51 -9.11
N SER A 10 -23.01 6.85 -8.97
CA SER A 10 -23.50 8.23 -8.84
C SER A 10 -25.00 8.22 -8.54
N PRO A 11 -25.51 9.13 -7.70
CA PRO A 11 -26.96 9.29 -7.53
C PRO A 11 -27.67 9.78 -8.80
N GLU A 12 -26.94 10.34 -9.78
CA GLU A 12 -27.51 10.83 -11.04
C GLU A 12 -27.64 9.72 -12.10
N VAL A 13 -27.06 8.54 -11.87
CA VAL A 13 -27.12 7.40 -12.79
C VAL A 13 -28.44 6.65 -12.58
N ARG A 14 -29.15 6.41 -13.69
CA ARG A 14 -30.40 5.64 -13.73
C ARG A 14 -30.15 4.18 -14.07
N GLU A 15 -29.32 3.96 -15.07
CA GLU A 15 -29.08 2.64 -15.65
C GLU A 15 -27.68 2.58 -16.26
N VAL A 16 -27.05 1.42 -16.18
CA VAL A 16 -25.77 1.13 -16.82
C VAL A 16 -25.95 -0.11 -17.67
N ARG A 17 -25.59 0.00 -18.95
CA ARG A 17 -25.55 -1.16 -19.86
C ARG A 17 -24.12 -1.41 -20.26
N THR A 18 -23.75 -2.68 -20.36
CA THR A 18 -22.41 -3.09 -20.76
C THR A 18 -22.45 -4.03 -21.95
N ALA A 19 -21.54 -3.85 -22.89
CA ALA A 19 -21.30 -4.77 -23.99
C ALA A 19 -19.80 -5.02 -24.14
N ILE A 20 -19.42 -6.16 -24.72
CA ILE A 20 -18.04 -6.43 -25.11
C ILE A 20 -17.97 -6.41 -26.63
N GLU A 21 -17.17 -5.50 -27.17
CA GLU A 21 -16.99 -5.32 -28.61
C GLU A 21 -15.49 -5.19 -28.91
N ASN A 22 -14.97 -6.00 -29.84
CA ASN A 22 -13.56 -5.98 -30.25
C ASN A 22 -12.57 -6.07 -29.07
N GLY A 23 -12.91 -6.84 -28.03
CA GLY A 23 -12.09 -7.00 -26.83
C GLY A 23 -12.09 -5.80 -25.88
N ARG A 24 -12.94 -4.79 -26.13
CA ARG A 24 -13.17 -3.65 -25.23
C ARG A 24 -14.54 -3.79 -24.57
N ARG A 25 -14.64 -3.39 -23.29
CA ARG A 25 -15.92 -3.30 -22.60
C ARG A 25 -16.47 -1.89 -22.77
N LEU A 26 -17.61 -1.78 -23.43
CA LEU A 26 -18.33 -0.53 -23.64
C LEU A 26 -19.35 -0.33 -22.52
N TYR A 27 -19.40 0.88 -21.98
CA TYR A 27 -20.36 1.30 -20.97
C TYR A 27 -21.29 2.34 -21.54
N THR A 28 -22.58 2.04 -21.59
CA THR A 28 -23.62 3.04 -21.82
C THR A 28 -24.19 3.45 -20.47
N VAL A 29 -23.80 4.64 -19.99
CA VAL A 29 -24.27 5.21 -18.72
C VAL A 29 -25.46 6.14 -19.02
N ILE A 30 -26.62 5.79 -18.47
CA ILE A 30 -27.87 6.52 -18.69
C ILE A 30 -28.21 7.28 -17.41
N PHE A 31 -28.44 8.58 -17.52
CA PHE A 31 -28.70 9.46 -16.39
C PHE A 31 -30.20 9.67 -16.12
N GLN A 32 -30.52 10.07 -14.89
CA GLN A 32 -31.91 10.33 -14.46
C GLN A 32 -32.52 11.55 -15.15
N ARG A 33 -31.68 12.49 -15.59
CA ARG A 33 -32.09 13.72 -16.27
C ARG A 33 -31.23 13.97 -17.50
N PHE A 34 -31.71 14.88 -18.36
CA PHE A 34 -30.89 15.43 -19.43
C PHE A 34 -29.71 16.23 -18.84
N VAL A 35 -28.52 15.98 -19.37
CA VAL A 35 -27.28 16.66 -18.98
C VAL A 35 -27.01 17.76 -20.00
N SER A 36 -26.93 19.02 -19.55
CA SER A 36 -26.73 20.19 -20.43
C SER A 36 -25.45 20.97 -20.15
N ASP A 37 -24.77 20.68 -19.04
CA ASP A 37 -23.54 21.37 -18.62
C ASP A 37 -22.52 20.35 -18.11
N ALA A 38 -22.64 19.93 -16.84
CA ALA A 38 -21.74 18.97 -16.24
C ALA A 38 -22.47 17.83 -15.52
N ILE A 39 -21.84 16.66 -15.53
CA ILE A 39 -22.20 15.52 -14.69
C ILE A 39 -20.94 14.82 -14.22
N ALA A 40 -20.98 14.29 -13.00
CA ALA A 40 -19.91 13.50 -12.43
C ALA A 40 -20.45 12.13 -11.97
N PHE A 41 -19.64 11.11 -12.23
CA PHE A 41 -19.83 9.77 -11.70
C PHE A 41 -18.46 9.12 -11.50
N THR A 42 -18.43 8.10 -10.66
CA THR A 42 -17.21 7.37 -10.33
C THR A 42 -17.23 6.02 -11.04
N LEU A 43 -16.07 5.63 -11.56
CA LEU A 43 -15.80 4.27 -12.04
C LEU A 43 -14.86 3.61 -11.04
N GLU A 44 -15.31 2.53 -10.42
CA GLU A 44 -14.54 1.79 -9.43
C GLU A 44 -14.24 0.39 -9.96
N SER A 45 -12.98 -0.04 -9.85
CA SER A 45 -12.58 -1.42 -10.14
C SER A 45 -11.50 -1.87 -9.18
N GLU A 46 -11.44 -3.19 -8.98
CA GLU A 46 -10.34 -3.84 -8.29
C GLU A 46 -9.52 -4.60 -9.32
N ILE A 47 -8.21 -4.43 -9.27
CA ILE A 47 -7.29 -5.15 -10.16
C ILE A 47 -6.44 -6.05 -9.28
N ALA A 48 -6.61 -7.36 -9.45
CA ALA A 48 -5.80 -8.34 -8.74
C ALA A 48 -4.33 -8.13 -9.11
N HIS A 49 -3.48 -8.00 -8.09
CA HIS A 49 -2.06 -7.75 -8.27
C HIS A 49 -1.28 -9.07 -8.23
N ALA A 50 -0.64 -9.45 -9.33
CA ALA A 50 0.34 -10.54 -9.42
C ALA A 50 1.60 -10.04 -10.14
N GLY A 51 2.43 -9.26 -9.46
CA GLY A 51 3.69 -8.74 -9.99
C GLY A 51 3.59 -7.32 -10.52
N ALA A 52 3.35 -7.14 -11.82
CA ALA A 52 3.25 -5.83 -12.44
C ALA A 52 1.87 -5.66 -13.09
N VAL A 53 1.20 -4.54 -12.83
CA VAL A 53 -0.15 -4.27 -13.31
C VAL A 53 -0.23 -2.90 -13.96
N SER A 54 -0.96 -2.82 -15.06
CA SER A 54 -1.30 -1.55 -15.70
C SER A 54 -2.77 -1.25 -15.46
N PRO A 55 -3.12 -0.06 -14.93
CA PRO A 55 -4.50 0.32 -14.84
C PRO A 55 -5.11 0.40 -16.25
N PRO A 56 -6.39 0.04 -16.40
CA PRO A 56 -7.09 0.14 -17.68
C PRO A 56 -7.12 1.58 -18.17
N ASP A 57 -6.90 1.77 -19.47
CA ASP A 57 -7.12 3.09 -20.09
C ASP A 57 -8.59 3.27 -20.47
N ILE A 58 -9.20 4.37 -20.02
CA ILE A 58 -10.62 4.66 -20.21
C ILE A 58 -10.75 5.77 -21.26
N GLU A 59 -11.42 5.47 -22.36
CA GLU A 59 -11.71 6.43 -23.43
C GLU A 59 -13.17 6.87 -23.38
N PHE A 60 -13.40 8.17 -23.53
CA PHE A 60 -14.74 8.73 -23.72
C PHE A 60 -14.96 8.99 -25.20
N ASP A 61 -15.89 8.26 -25.79
CA ASP A 61 -16.23 8.44 -27.21
C ASP A 61 -16.87 9.81 -27.46
N GLY A 62 -16.58 10.42 -28.60
CA GLY A 62 -17.08 11.75 -28.98
C GLY A 62 -16.49 12.95 -28.21
N ALA A 63 -15.58 12.74 -27.26
CA ALA A 63 -14.97 13.83 -26.50
C ALA A 63 -14.00 14.66 -27.36
N THR A 64 -14.30 15.94 -27.57
CA THR A 64 -13.46 16.88 -28.37
C THR A 64 -12.20 17.33 -27.64
N ARG A 65 -12.27 17.46 -26.31
CA ARG A 65 -11.13 17.75 -25.44
C ARG A 65 -11.09 16.74 -24.30
N ARG A 66 -9.90 16.21 -24.04
CA ARG A 66 -9.66 15.22 -22.97
C ARG A 66 -8.48 15.70 -22.13
N GLU A 67 -8.72 15.84 -20.84
CA GLU A 67 -7.67 16.03 -19.85
C GLU A 67 -7.69 14.84 -18.90
N ARG A 68 -6.51 14.30 -18.62
CA ARG A 68 -6.35 13.15 -17.74
C ARG A 68 -5.34 13.49 -16.67
N PHE A 69 -5.70 13.11 -15.45
CA PHE A 69 -4.89 13.30 -14.27
C PHE A 69 -4.85 11.97 -13.51
N LEU A 70 -3.68 11.65 -12.96
CA LEU A 70 -3.48 10.43 -12.18
C LEU A 70 -3.00 10.79 -10.78
N ILE A 71 -3.59 10.11 -9.80
CA ILE A 71 -3.20 10.15 -8.40
C ILE A 71 -2.79 8.72 -8.06
N VAL A 72 -1.55 8.52 -7.64
CA VAL A 72 -1.05 7.22 -7.21
C VAL A 72 -0.66 7.31 -5.75
N GLU A 73 -1.33 6.55 -4.90
CA GLU A 73 -1.03 6.48 -3.47
C GLU A 73 -0.80 5.03 -3.07
N ASN A 74 0.29 4.79 -2.35
CA ASN A 74 0.52 3.52 -1.67
C ASN A 74 0.05 3.63 -0.21
N ARG A 75 -1.03 2.91 0.11
CA ARG A 75 -1.54 2.80 1.49
C ARG A 75 -1.14 1.50 2.18
N GLY A 76 -0.41 0.62 1.50
CA GLY A 76 0.09 -0.65 2.02
C GLY A 76 1.43 -0.51 2.75
N ALA A 77 1.86 -1.61 3.38
CA ALA A 77 3.18 -1.73 3.98
C ALA A 77 4.26 -2.12 2.95
N ASP A 78 3.85 -2.69 1.81
CA ASP A 78 4.73 -3.10 0.73
C ASP A 78 5.24 -1.90 -0.07
N ARG A 79 6.34 -2.07 -0.80
CA ARG A 79 6.88 -1.00 -1.65
C ARG A 79 6.16 -0.99 -3.00
N LEU A 80 5.58 0.16 -3.35
CA LEU A 80 5.04 0.41 -4.69
C LEU A 80 6.10 1.10 -5.56
N SER A 81 6.36 0.55 -6.74
CA SER A 81 7.23 1.11 -7.77
C SER A 81 6.43 1.45 -9.02
N LEU A 82 6.80 2.54 -9.70
CA LEU A 82 6.12 3.04 -10.89
C LEU A 82 7.08 3.06 -12.09
N ALA A 83 6.71 2.39 -13.18
CA ALA A 83 7.29 2.64 -14.50
C ALA A 83 6.27 3.42 -15.34
N ARG A 84 6.67 4.59 -15.87
CA ARG A 84 5.75 5.54 -16.50
C ARG A 84 6.31 6.15 -17.78
N GLU A 85 5.41 6.38 -18.75
CA GLU A 85 5.67 7.07 -20.01
C GLU A 85 4.54 8.08 -20.24
N GLY A 86 4.86 9.31 -20.66
CA GLY A 86 3.84 10.34 -20.94
C GLY A 86 3.06 10.84 -19.71
N LEU A 87 3.60 10.63 -18.50
CA LEU A 87 3.07 11.15 -17.23
C LEU A 87 3.99 12.27 -16.72
N ASP A 88 3.50 13.50 -16.78
CA ASP A 88 4.24 14.68 -16.34
C ASP A 88 3.87 14.97 -14.87
N PRO A 89 4.85 15.01 -13.93
CA PRO A 89 4.58 15.37 -12.54
C PRO A 89 3.90 16.73 -12.44
N THR A 90 2.96 16.87 -11.51
CA THR A 90 2.19 18.10 -11.34
C THR A 90 1.81 18.35 -9.88
N VAL A 91 1.13 19.46 -9.62
CA VAL A 91 0.77 19.92 -8.28
C VAL A 91 -0.73 19.84 -8.02
N ARG A 92 -1.11 19.83 -6.74
CA ARG A 92 -2.49 19.64 -6.27
C ARG A 92 -3.45 20.67 -6.84
N GLU A 93 -3.01 21.92 -6.99
CA GLU A 93 -3.80 23.06 -7.41
C GLU A 93 -4.33 22.94 -8.84
N LEU A 94 -3.72 22.08 -9.65
CA LEU A 94 -4.12 21.84 -11.04
C LEU A 94 -5.12 20.69 -11.20
N PHE A 95 -5.45 19.96 -10.13
CA PHE A 95 -6.39 18.84 -10.21
C PHE A 95 -7.85 19.33 -10.08
N PRO A 96 -8.74 18.88 -10.98
CA PRO A 96 -10.18 19.18 -10.88
C PRO A 96 -10.86 18.43 -9.72
N TYR A 97 -10.26 17.34 -9.24
CA TYR A 97 -10.75 16.54 -8.12
C TYR A 97 -9.57 16.00 -7.31
N MET A 98 -9.68 16.06 -5.98
CA MET A 98 -8.67 15.55 -5.06
C MET A 98 -9.34 14.83 -3.88
N PRO A 99 -9.12 13.52 -3.69
CA PRO A 99 -9.61 12.81 -2.52
C PRO A 99 -9.09 13.43 -1.22
N ALA A 100 -9.97 13.59 -0.23
CA ALA A 100 -9.62 14.24 1.04
C ALA A 100 -8.69 13.40 1.94
N THR A 101 -8.64 12.08 1.71
CA THR A 101 -8.00 11.11 2.60
C THR A 101 -6.56 10.75 2.21
N LEU A 102 -6.00 11.40 1.18
CA LEU A 102 -4.63 11.18 0.74
C LEU A 102 -3.63 11.65 1.80
N ARG A 103 -2.64 10.81 2.08
CA ARG A 103 -1.50 11.08 2.97
C ARG A 103 -0.25 11.44 2.18
N SER A 104 0.10 10.62 1.19
CA SER A 104 1.32 10.78 0.40
C SER A 104 1.11 10.19 -1.00
N ALA A 105 0.64 11.02 -1.92
CA ALA A 105 0.35 10.62 -3.29
C ALA A 105 1.34 11.25 -4.28
N GLU A 106 1.71 10.50 -5.29
CA GLU A 106 2.32 11.04 -6.50
C GLU A 106 1.23 11.52 -7.47
N LEU A 107 1.45 12.69 -8.06
CA LEU A 107 0.47 13.41 -8.85
C LEU A 107 0.98 13.64 -10.28
N PHE A 108 0.18 13.26 -11.29
CA PHE A 108 0.55 13.39 -12.70
C PHE A 108 -0.55 14.00 -13.55
N ARG A 109 -0.13 14.73 -14.58
CA ARG A 109 -0.95 14.99 -15.77
C ARG A 109 -0.56 13.99 -16.86
N ALA A 110 -1.55 13.34 -17.47
CA ALA A 110 -1.33 12.36 -18.53
C ALA A 110 -1.43 13.00 -19.92
N ARG A 111 -0.42 12.74 -20.75
CA ARG A 111 -0.43 13.04 -22.19
C ARG A 111 -1.16 11.95 -22.98
N PRO A 112 -1.64 12.23 -24.21
CA PRO A 112 -2.16 11.20 -25.10
C PRO A 112 -1.15 10.05 -25.26
N GLY A 113 -1.61 8.81 -25.12
CA GLY A 113 -0.76 7.61 -25.21
C GLY A 113 0.08 7.30 -23.97
N TRP A 114 -0.20 7.93 -22.83
CA TRP A 114 0.46 7.64 -21.56
C TRP A 114 0.41 6.14 -21.19
N LYS A 115 1.40 5.69 -20.43
CA LYS A 115 1.46 4.34 -19.86
C LYS A 115 1.89 4.39 -18.41
N LEU A 116 1.31 3.52 -17.60
CA LEU A 116 1.71 3.29 -16.22
C LEU A 116 1.76 1.78 -15.97
N GLN A 117 2.85 1.35 -15.35
CA GLN A 117 2.98 0.02 -14.80
C GLN A 117 3.32 0.17 -13.31
N LEU A 118 2.48 -0.44 -12.49
CA LEU A 118 2.57 -0.49 -11.04
C LEU A 118 3.17 -1.84 -10.67
N SER A 119 4.18 -1.85 -9.80
CA SER A 119 4.74 -3.08 -9.26
C SER A 119 4.80 -2.98 -7.74
N VAL A 120 4.22 -3.94 -7.03
CA VAL A 120 4.30 -4.04 -5.58
C VAL A 120 5.33 -5.11 -5.19
N GLU A 121 6.34 -4.69 -4.45
CA GLU A 121 7.38 -5.54 -3.86
C GLU A 121 7.06 -5.73 -2.38
N LYS A 122 6.86 -7.00 -1.96
CA LYS A 122 6.71 -7.32 -0.54
C LYS A 122 7.99 -6.99 0.19
N LEU A 123 7.88 -6.14 1.19
CA LEU A 123 9.02 -5.87 2.08
C LEU A 123 9.13 -7.04 3.05
N GLU A 124 10.15 -7.86 2.88
CA GLU A 124 10.50 -8.83 3.90
C GLU A 124 10.89 -8.06 5.17
N THR A 125 10.13 -8.30 6.23
CA THR A 125 10.55 -7.84 7.55
C THR A 125 11.80 -8.64 7.87
N SER A 126 12.98 -8.02 7.75
CA SER A 126 14.20 -8.64 8.25
C SER A 126 13.93 -9.11 9.67
N ALA A 127 14.09 -10.40 9.95
CA ALA A 127 13.96 -10.94 11.29
C ALA A 127 14.67 -9.99 12.26
N GLY A 128 13.89 -9.41 13.18
CA GLY A 128 14.34 -8.27 13.98
C GLY A 128 15.68 -8.59 14.63
N ASN A 129 16.63 -7.66 14.48
CA ASN A 129 17.99 -7.74 15.01
C ASN A 129 18.09 -8.64 16.25
N ASP A 130 19.02 -9.59 16.20
CA ASP A 130 19.35 -10.45 17.34
C ASP A 130 19.45 -9.62 18.63
N ALA A 131 18.95 -10.16 19.74
CA ALA A 131 19.03 -9.51 21.03
C ALA A 131 20.50 -9.22 21.36
N VAL A 132 20.86 -7.95 21.49
CA VAL A 132 22.23 -7.56 21.87
C VAL A 132 22.27 -7.34 23.37
N ILE A 133 23.13 -8.10 24.06
CA ILE A 133 23.48 -7.86 25.45
C ILE A 133 24.54 -6.75 25.44
N LEU A 134 24.15 -5.55 25.87
CA LEU A 134 25.05 -4.40 25.92
C LEU A 134 25.98 -4.45 27.14
N TYR A 135 25.50 -5.04 28.23
CA TYR A 135 26.23 -5.17 29.48
C TYR A 135 25.69 -6.34 30.30
N ALA A 136 26.58 -7.09 30.92
CA ALA A 136 26.26 -8.15 31.87
C ALA A 136 27.18 -8.04 33.09
N GLU A 137 26.61 -8.12 34.27
CA GLU A 137 27.32 -8.14 35.54
C GLU A 137 26.79 -9.30 36.39
N LEU A 138 27.71 -10.00 37.05
CA LEU A 138 27.39 -11.04 38.03
C LEU A 138 28.04 -10.65 39.36
N SER A 139 27.22 -10.47 40.38
CA SER A 139 27.68 -10.22 41.74
C SER A 139 27.44 -11.46 42.59
N THR A 140 28.49 -11.97 43.22
CA THR A 140 28.42 -13.11 44.16
C THR A 140 28.71 -12.63 45.57
N ALA A 141 27.90 -13.05 46.54
CA ALA A 141 28.11 -12.81 47.96
C ALA A 141 28.08 -14.13 48.72
N PHE A 142 29.10 -14.36 49.55
CA PHE A 142 29.16 -15.48 50.47
C PHE A 142 28.79 -15.02 51.88
N ARG A 143 27.84 -15.70 52.50
CA ARG A 143 27.40 -15.41 53.86
C ARG A 143 28.13 -16.26 54.89
N ALA A 144 28.15 -15.79 56.13
CA ALA A 144 28.79 -16.48 57.24
C ALA A 144 28.18 -17.88 57.55
N ASN A 145 26.96 -18.14 57.08
CA ASN A 145 26.28 -19.44 57.19
C ASN A 145 26.58 -20.38 56.01
N GLY A 146 27.46 -20.00 55.07
CA GLY A 146 27.81 -20.81 53.90
C GLY A 146 26.86 -20.67 52.72
N GLU A 147 25.81 -19.83 52.81
CA GLU A 147 24.96 -19.53 51.66
C GLU A 147 25.71 -18.69 50.62
N GLU A 148 25.55 -19.08 49.35
CA GLU A 148 25.99 -18.30 48.19
C GLU A 148 24.79 -17.59 47.56
N TRP A 149 24.89 -16.28 47.41
CA TRP A 149 23.90 -15.46 46.74
C TRP A 149 24.51 -14.90 45.46
N MET A 150 23.87 -15.18 44.32
CA MET A 150 24.28 -14.66 43.02
C MET A 150 23.21 -13.72 42.47
N LYS A 151 23.62 -12.56 41.98
CA LYS A 151 22.75 -11.61 41.26
C LYS A 151 23.34 -11.33 39.89
N ALA A 152 22.62 -11.75 38.85
CA ALA A 152 22.92 -11.37 37.48
C ALA A 152 22.12 -10.12 37.08
N SER A 153 22.80 -9.11 36.53
CA SER A 153 22.17 -7.88 36.02
C SER A 153 22.56 -7.70 34.55
N TYR A 154 21.57 -7.61 33.66
CA TYR A 154 21.79 -7.45 32.22
C TYR A 154 21.20 -6.12 31.74
N ARG A 155 21.90 -5.43 30.83
CA ARG A 155 21.30 -4.40 29.96
C ARG A 155 21.19 -4.99 28.57
N VAL A 156 19.97 -5.26 28.14
CA VAL A 156 19.68 -5.90 26.86
C VAL A 156 18.90 -4.93 25.98
N GLN A 157 19.29 -4.82 24.72
CA GLN A 157 18.49 -4.17 23.69
C GLN A 157 17.87 -5.26 22.81
N ASN A 158 16.59 -5.51 23.02
CA ASN A 158 15.87 -6.59 22.35
C ASN A 158 14.52 -6.06 21.85
N ARG A 159 14.25 -6.23 20.56
CA ARG A 159 13.01 -5.81 19.91
C ARG A 159 12.15 -6.98 19.43
N SER A 160 12.60 -8.23 19.63
CA SER A 160 12.02 -9.42 18.97
C SER A 160 11.83 -10.65 19.88
N LEU A 161 12.57 -10.82 20.98
CA LEU A 161 12.48 -11.99 21.86
C LEU A 161 12.00 -11.60 23.28
N GLN A 162 11.06 -12.37 23.84
CA GLN A 162 10.57 -12.18 25.23
C GLN A 162 11.38 -12.96 26.27
N PHE A 163 12.46 -13.63 25.85
CA PHE A 163 13.25 -14.54 26.70
C PHE A 163 14.76 -14.26 26.57
N LEU A 164 15.48 -14.46 27.66
CA LEU A 164 16.94 -14.38 27.75
C LEU A 164 17.49 -15.75 28.18
N PRO A 165 18.23 -16.47 27.32
CA PRO A 165 18.80 -17.76 27.71
C PRO A 165 19.88 -17.57 28.78
N VAL A 166 19.79 -18.35 29.87
CA VAL A 166 20.81 -18.41 30.93
C VAL A 166 21.45 -19.79 30.90
N ALA A 167 22.76 -19.85 30.75
CA ALA A 167 23.52 -21.10 30.85
C ALA A 167 23.92 -21.33 32.31
N LEU A 168 23.55 -22.49 32.85
CA LEU A 168 23.93 -22.91 34.19
C LEU A 168 25.07 -23.95 34.14
N PRO A 169 25.93 -24.00 35.17
CA PRO A 169 26.88 -25.11 35.34
C PRO A 169 26.16 -26.46 35.46
N GLU A 170 26.89 -27.54 35.21
CA GLU A 170 26.37 -28.89 35.33
C GLU A 170 25.85 -29.13 36.76
N LYS A 171 24.57 -29.55 36.89
CA LYS A 171 23.83 -29.77 38.16
C LYS A 171 23.28 -28.53 38.88
N ALA A 172 23.28 -27.35 38.25
CA ALA A 172 22.54 -26.20 38.79
C ALA A 172 21.07 -26.19 38.31
N GLU A 173 20.16 -25.77 39.19
CA GLU A 173 18.73 -25.64 38.92
C GLU A 173 18.29 -24.18 39.09
N LEU A 174 17.44 -23.69 38.18
CA LEU A 174 16.70 -22.43 38.34
C LEU A 174 15.43 -22.74 39.14
N VAL A 175 15.31 -22.15 40.33
CA VAL A 175 14.13 -22.29 41.21
C VAL A 175 13.21 -21.09 41.05
#